data_AF-A0A238XVC7-F1
#
_entry.id   AF-A0A238XVC7-F1
#
_cell.length_a   1.000
_cell.length_b   1.000
_cell.length_c   1.000
_cell.angle_alpha   90.00
_cell.angle_beta   90.00
_cell.angle_gamma   90.00
#
_symmetry.space_group_name_H-M   'P 1'
#
loop_
_entity.id
_entity.type
_entity.pdbx_description
1 polymer ?
#
loop_
_entity_poly.entity_id
_entity_poly.type
_entity_poly.pdbx_seq_one_letter_code
_entity_poly.pdbx_strand_id
1 'polypeptide(L)'
;MEILKIENLSVKRDGKFLFQNINLTINQGEKFFLTGPNGAGKTTLIETIMGFVKPISGKILFKGKEIKTEKDLYRFRISTGYVFQNPDDQLFSPTVEEDIAFGLLNIGIDREKIPEIIDTTLKMLDIHYLKNKLTFKLSGGEKRLVSIASVLAMNPEWFVMDEPTTGVDNEKLELLLQFLKTTPKTTLIITHDKDMIEELKWPVFRLEKGKLFRVF
;
A
#
# COMPACT_ATOMS: atom_id res chain seq x y z
N MET A 1 -9.37 -10.41 14.60
CA MET A 1 -10.40 -9.36 14.50
C MET A 1 -10.50 -8.95 13.04
N GLU A 2 -11.70 -8.77 12.49
CA GLU A 2 -11.90 -8.31 11.11
C GLU A 2 -11.44 -6.83 10.98
N ILE A 3 -10.54 -6.54 10.04
CA ILE A 3 -10.07 -5.18 9.78
C ILE A 3 -10.78 -4.56 8.57
N LEU A 4 -10.95 -5.32 7.50
CA LEU A 4 -11.63 -4.88 6.27
C LEU A 4 -12.54 -5.99 5.76
N LYS A 5 -13.74 -5.62 5.33
CA LYS A 5 -14.68 -6.51 4.65
C LYS A 5 -15.22 -5.86 3.40
N ILE A 6 -15.18 -6.59 2.30
CA ILE A 6 -15.72 -6.20 1.00
C ILE A 6 -16.89 -7.14 0.71
N GLU A 7 -18.07 -6.57 0.44
CA GLU A 7 -19.28 -7.32 0.14
C GLU A 7 -19.84 -6.92 -1.23
N ASN A 8 -19.87 -7.87 -2.17
CA ASN A 8 -20.44 -7.75 -3.52
C ASN A 8 -19.96 -6.52 -4.32
N LEU A 9 -18.67 -6.18 -4.19
CA LEU A 9 -18.09 -4.99 -4.81
C LEU A 9 -17.94 -5.19 -6.34
N SER A 10 -18.45 -4.23 -7.10
CA SER A 10 -18.35 -4.24 -8.57
C SER A 10 -17.95 -2.88 -9.12
N VAL A 11 -17.13 -2.87 -10.17
CA VAL A 11 -16.65 -1.66 -10.85
C VAL A 11 -16.77 -1.84 -12.36
N LYS A 12 -17.17 -0.76 -13.04
CA LYS A 12 -17.16 -0.65 -14.51
C LYS A 12 -16.14 0.37 -14.97
N ARG A 13 -15.55 0.10 -16.14
CA ARG A 13 -14.73 1.03 -16.91
C ARG A 13 -15.20 0.97 -18.36
N ASP A 14 -15.45 2.13 -18.97
CA ASP A 14 -15.92 2.25 -20.35
C ASP A 14 -17.17 1.38 -20.65
N GLY A 15 -18.12 1.37 -19.70
CA GLY A 15 -19.36 0.60 -19.80
C GLY A 15 -19.24 -0.90 -19.54
N LYS A 16 -18.01 -1.45 -19.48
CA LYS A 16 -17.74 -2.87 -19.23
C LYS A 16 -17.36 -3.08 -17.78
N PHE A 17 -17.75 -4.22 -17.22
CA PHE A 17 -17.30 -4.58 -15.89
C PHE A 17 -15.82 -4.94 -15.90
N LEU A 18 -15.07 -4.29 -15.01
CA LEU A 18 -13.69 -4.66 -14.72
C LEU A 18 -13.65 -5.85 -13.76
N PHE A 19 -14.47 -5.79 -12.71
CA PHE A 19 -14.73 -6.89 -11.80
C PHE A 19 -16.15 -6.81 -11.20
N GLN A 20 -16.67 -7.95 -10.75
CA GLN A 20 -18.04 -8.11 -10.24
C GLN A 20 -18.09 -8.96 -9.00
N ASN A 21 -18.96 -8.59 -8.06
CA ASN A 21 -19.30 -9.35 -6.87
C ASN A 21 -18.07 -9.83 -6.08
N ILE A 22 -17.07 -8.95 -5.98
CA ILE A 22 -15.86 -9.23 -5.20
C ILE A 22 -16.25 -9.26 -3.73
N ASN A 23 -15.91 -10.37 -3.07
CA ASN A 23 -16.10 -10.58 -1.65
C ASN A 23 -14.74 -10.94 -1.05
N LEU A 24 -14.34 -10.23 -0.01
CA LEU A 24 -13.06 -10.42 0.67
C LEU A 24 -13.19 -10.00 2.12
N THR A 25 -12.73 -10.85 3.04
CA THR A 25 -12.58 -10.51 4.44
C THR A 25 -11.11 -10.56 4.77
N ILE A 26 -10.61 -9.51 5.40
CA ILE A 26 -9.23 -9.41 5.89
C ILE A 26 -9.28 -9.28 7.40
N ASN A 27 -8.50 -10.11 8.09
CA ASN A 27 -8.31 -10.01 9.53
C ASN A 27 -7.00 -9.31 9.88
N GLN A 28 -6.95 -8.76 11.09
CA GLN A 28 -5.75 -8.16 11.65
C GLN A 28 -4.59 -9.18 11.66
N GLY A 29 -3.42 -8.76 11.21
CA GLY A 29 -2.21 -9.57 11.08
C GLY A 29 -2.15 -10.44 9.82
N GLU A 30 -3.22 -10.53 9.03
CA GLU A 30 -3.18 -11.30 7.79
C GLU A 30 -2.30 -10.63 6.75
N LYS A 31 -1.46 -11.45 6.10
CA LYS A 31 -0.59 -11.02 5.02
C LYS A 31 -0.92 -11.84 3.78
N PHE A 32 -1.06 -11.22 2.64
CA PHE A 32 -1.41 -11.91 1.40
C PHE A 32 -1.01 -11.12 0.17
N PHE A 33 -0.89 -11.83 -0.95
CA PHE A 33 -0.65 -11.23 -2.25
C PHE A 33 -1.94 -11.12 -3.06
N LEU A 34 -2.00 -10.10 -3.91
CA LEU A 34 -2.98 -9.96 -4.97
C LEU A 34 -2.27 -10.03 -6.33
N THR A 35 -2.55 -11.09 -7.08
CA THR A 35 -1.96 -11.38 -8.39
C THR A 35 -3.04 -11.40 -9.47
N GLY A 36 -2.65 -11.53 -10.74
CA GLY A 36 -3.57 -11.60 -11.88
C GLY A 36 -3.08 -10.79 -13.07
N PRO A 37 -3.54 -11.04 -14.31
CA PRO A 37 -2.97 -10.43 -15.51
C PRO A 37 -3.04 -8.89 -15.50
N ASN A 38 -2.22 -8.26 -16.34
CA ASN A 38 -2.29 -6.82 -16.56
C ASN A 38 -3.68 -6.44 -17.06
N GLY A 39 -4.23 -5.34 -16.53
CA GLY A 39 -5.59 -4.91 -16.83
C GLY A 39 -6.71 -5.71 -16.14
N ALA A 40 -6.40 -6.67 -15.26
CA ALA A 40 -7.43 -7.40 -14.48
C ALA A 40 -8.18 -6.52 -13.47
N GLY A 41 -7.65 -5.31 -13.18
CA GLY A 41 -8.25 -4.37 -12.24
C GLY A 41 -7.71 -4.45 -10.81
N LYS A 42 -6.49 -4.95 -10.60
CA LYS A 42 -5.84 -5.06 -9.27
C LYS A 42 -5.70 -3.70 -8.60
N THR A 43 -5.03 -2.77 -9.28
CA THR A 43 -4.87 -1.38 -8.82
C THR A 43 -6.25 -0.72 -8.66
N THR A 44 -7.17 -0.89 -9.61
CA THR A 44 -8.53 -0.35 -9.47
C THR A 44 -9.31 -0.92 -8.27
N LEU A 45 -9.08 -2.17 -7.89
CA LEU A 45 -9.65 -2.74 -6.66
C LEU A 45 -9.11 -2.01 -5.43
N ILE A 46 -7.80 -1.75 -5.37
CA ILE A 46 -7.20 -0.96 -4.29
C ILE A 46 -7.69 0.48 -4.29
N GLU A 47 -7.70 1.15 -5.44
CA GLU A 47 -8.23 2.51 -5.58
C GLU A 47 -9.70 2.58 -5.13
N THR A 48 -10.49 1.53 -5.38
CA THR A 48 -11.88 1.43 -4.90
C THR A 48 -11.93 1.28 -3.39
N ILE A 49 -11.04 0.46 -2.80
CA ILE A 49 -10.90 0.32 -1.35
C ILE A 49 -10.50 1.64 -0.70
N MET A 50 -9.56 2.38 -1.30
CA MET A 50 -9.07 3.67 -0.83
C MET A 50 -10.05 4.83 -1.07
N GLY A 51 -11.15 4.57 -1.79
CA GLY A 51 -12.18 5.57 -2.11
C GLY A 51 -11.85 6.50 -3.28
N PHE A 52 -10.79 6.21 -4.05
CA PHE A 52 -10.43 6.96 -5.26
C PHE A 52 -11.33 6.61 -6.45
N VAL A 53 -11.82 5.37 -6.49
CA VAL A 53 -12.78 4.90 -7.51
C VAL A 53 -14.09 4.55 -6.82
N LYS A 54 -15.20 5.13 -7.29
CA LYS A 54 -16.53 4.83 -6.76
C LYS A 54 -17.04 3.51 -7.34
N PRO A 55 -17.41 2.52 -6.52
CA PRO A 55 -18.02 1.30 -7.01
C PRO A 55 -19.43 1.56 -7.52
N ILE A 56 -19.90 0.72 -8.44
CA ILE A 56 -21.29 0.76 -8.92
C ILE A 56 -22.24 -0.03 -8.03
N SER A 57 -21.70 -0.99 -7.25
CA SER A 57 -22.45 -1.80 -6.30
C SER A 57 -21.52 -2.35 -5.22
N GLY A 58 -22.13 -2.85 -4.15
CA GLY A 58 -21.42 -3.42 -3.01
C GLY A 58 -21.01 -2.36 -2.00
N LYS A 59 -20.35 -2.82 -0.94
CA LYS A 59 -19.92 -1.96 0.17
C LYS A 59 -18.63 -2.45 0.78
N ILE A 60 -17.94 -1.54 1.45
CA ILE A 60 -16.67 -1.76 2.12
C ILE A 60 -16.87 -1.39 3.58
N LEU A 61 -16.50 -2.28 4.48
CA LEU A 61 -16.57 -2.09 5.92
C LEU A 61 -15.15 -2.08 6.49
N PHE A 62 -14.85 -1.10 7.32
CA PHE A 62 -13.62 -1.02 8.09
C PHE A 62 -13.95 -1.22 9.57
N LYS A 63 -13.35 -2.24 10.20
CA LYS A 63 -13.62 -2.66 11.59
C LYS A 63 -15.12 -2.81 11.88
N GLY A 64 -15.84 -3.48 10.98
CA GLY A 64 -17.28 -3.71 11.07
C GLY A 64 -18.19 -2.52 10.75
N LYS A 65 -17.64 -1.33 10.46
CA LYS A 65 -18.41 -0.14 10.06
C LYS A 65 -18.29 0.13 8.56
N GLU A 66 -19.42 0.24 7.88
CA GLU A 66 -19.46 0.60 6.46
C GLU A 66 -18.88 2.00 6.20
N ILE A 67 -18.02 2.12 5.19
CA ILE A 67 -17.43 3.37 4.71
C ILE A 67 -18.43 4.02 3.74
N LYS A 68 -19.05 5.13 4.16
CA LYS A 68 -20.03 5.87 3.33
C LYS A 68 -19.66 7.32 3.08
N THR A 69 -18.90 7.91 3.99
CA THR A 69 -18.61 9.34 3.99
C THR A 69 -17.12 9.60 3.91
N GLU A 70 -16.75 10.82 3.55
CA GLU A 70 -15.36 11.26 3.55
C GLU A 70 -14.72 11.17 4.95
N LYS A 71 -15.52 11.36 6.01
CA LYS A 71 -15.06 11.18 7.39
C LYS A 71 -14.72 9.72 7.71
N ASP A 72 -15.46 8.77 7.15
CA ASP A 72 -15.16 7.34 7.32
C ASP A 72 -13.89 6.98 6.53
N LEU A 73 -13.77 7.49 5.29
CA LEU A 73 -12.57 7.32 4.47
C LEU A 73 -11.33 7.94 5.11
N TYR A 74 -11.42 9.13 5.69
CA TYR A 74 -10.31 9.77 6.39
C TYR A 74 -9.77 8.89 7.51
N ARG A 75 -10.67 8.35 8.36
CA ARG A 75 -10.29 7.41 9.43
C ARG A 75 -9.63 6.15 8.87
N PHE A 76 -10.19 5.61 7.80
CA PHE A 76 -9.63 4.44 7.14
C PHE A 76 -8.23 4.72 6.58
N ARG A 77 -8.05 5.82 5.84
CA ARG A 77 -6.78 6.18 5.20
C ARG A 77 -5.68 6.50 6.21
N ILE A 78 -5.98 7.11 7.35
CA ILE A 78 -4.97 7.28 8.43
C ILE A 78 -4.49 5.91 8.94
N SER A 79 -5.39 4.95 9.09
CA SER A 79 -5.02 3.59 9.49
C SER A 79 -4.32 2.80 8.37
N THR A 80 -4.35 3.28 7.11
CA THR A 80 -3.86 2.57 5.91
C THR A 80 -2.60 3.20 5.33
N GLY A 81 -1.50 2.46 5.29
CA GLY A 81 -0.36 2.84 4.48
C GLY A 81 -0.52 2.36 3.05
N TYR A 82 -0.65 3.26 2.07
CA TYR A 82 -0.71 2.88 0.66
C TYR A 82 0.55 3.33 -0.09
N VAL A 83 1.30 2.36 -0.63
CA VAL A 83 2.43 2.61 -1.54
C VAL A 83 1.93 2.45 -2.98
N PHE A 84 2.02 3.52 -3.75
CA PHE A 84 1.47 3.61 -5.11
C PHE A 84 2.32 2.83 -6.11
N GLN A 85 1.72 2.42 -7.23
CA GLN A 85 2.45 1.71 -8.28
C GLN A 85 3.56 2.57 -8.90
N ASN A 86 3.35 3.88 -9.06
CA ASN A 86 4.36 4.81 -9.56
C ASN A 86 4.80 5.75 -8.42
N PRO A 87 6.08 5.74 -8.02
CA PRO A 87 6.59 6.66 -7.00
C PRO A 87 6.40 8.13 -7.35
N ASP A 88 6.42 8.49 -8.63
CA ASP A 88 6.22 9.89 -9.08
C ASP A 88 4.78 10.39 -8.85
N ASP A 89 3.81 9.48 -8.67
CA ASP A 89 2.43 9.85 -8.31
C ASP A 89 2.27 10.06 -6.78
N GLN A 90 3.28 9.68 -6.00
CA GLN A 90 3.26 9.72 -4.53
C GLN A 90 4.22 10.76 -3.94
N LEU A 91 5.42 10.92 -4.51
CA LEU A 91 6.40 11.90 -4.03
C LEU A 91 6.13 13.26 -4.67
N PHE A 92 5.91 14.29 -3.85
CA PHE A 92 5.56 15.63 -4.33
C PHE A 92 6.32 16.76 -3.63
N SER A 93 6.96 16.48 -2.48
CA SER A 93 7.71 17.51 -1.77
C SER A 93 9.11 17.72 -2.37
N PRO A 94 9.72 18.90 -2.20
CA PRO A 94 11.04 19.18 -2.78
C PRO A 94 12.13 18.21 -2.32
N THR A 95 12.22 17.93 -1.02
CA THR A 95 13.22 17.02 -0.43
C THR A 95 12.60 15.76 0.15
N VAL A 96 13.43 14.72 0.33
CA VAL A 96 13.02 13.45 0.96
C VAL A 96 12.52 13.67 2.39
N GLU A 97 13.22 14.48 3.18
CA GLU A 97 12.81 14.81 4.55
C GLU A 97 11.43 15.50 4.57
N GLU A 98 11.20 16.49 3.72
CA GLU A 98 9.92 17.20 3.64
C GLU A 98 8.77 16.28 3.23
N ASP A 99 9.01 15.36 2.29
CA ASP A 99 7.99 14.42 1.81
C ASP A 99 7.53 13.47 2.92
N ILE A 100 8.47 12.93 3.69
CA ILE A 100 8.16 12.06 4.84
C ILE A 100 7.52 12.89 5.97
N ALA A 101 8.01 14.09 6.24
CA ALA A 101 7.47 14.98 7.26
C ALA A 101 6.00 15.35 6.97
N PHE A 102 5.62 15.50 5.70
CA PHE A 102 4.24 15.85 5.31
C PHE A 102 3.22 14.85 5.85
N GLY A 103 3.48 13.55 5.69
CA GLY A 103 2.59 12.50 6.21
C GLY A 103 2.46 12.55 7.74
N LEU A 104 3.59 12.71 8.43
CA LEU A 104 3.66 12.78 9.89
C LEU A 104 2.89 14.00 10.46
N LEU A 105 3.02 15.16 9.82
CA LEU A 105 2.29 16.37 10.20
C LEU A 105 0.78 16.19 10.02
N ASN A 106 0.34 15.55 8.94
CA ASN A 106 -1.08 15.35 8.64
C ASN A 106 -1.79 14.38 9.59
N ILE A 107 -1.06 13.46 10.20
CA ILE A 107 -1.59 12.57 11.25
C ILE A 107 -1.40 13.14 12.66
N GLY A 108 -0.85 14.37 12.78
CA GLY A 108 -0.75 15.11 14.04
C GLY A 108 0.45 14.76 14.91
N ILE A 109 1.56 14.27 14.34
CA ILE A 109 2.80 14.05 15.10
C ILE A 109 3.44 15.39 15.47
N ASP A 110 3.88 15.50 16.73
CA ASP A 110 4.59 16.67 17.24
C ASP A 110 5.89 16.92 16.43
N ARG A 111 6.10 18.18 16.02
CA ARG A 111 7.26 18.58 15.20
C ARG A 111 8.61 18.18 15.81
N GLU A 112 8.70 18.15 17.13
CA GLU A 112 9.92 17.78 17.86
C GLU A 112 10.30 16.30 17.67
N LYS A 113 9.32 15.43 17.41
CA LYS A 113 9.54 13.97 17.21
C LYS A 113 9.82 13.60 15.76
N ILE A 114 9.42 14.45 14.81
CA ILE A 114 9.50 14.17 13.37
C ILE A 114 10.95 13.82 12.92
N PRO A 115 11.99 14.58 13.30
CA PRO A 115 13.36 14.28 12.86
C PRO A 115 13.83 12.87 13.24
N GLU A 116 13.50 12.42 14.46
CA GLU A 116 13.87 11.09 14.96
C GLU A 116 13.16 9.97 14.19
N ILE A 117 11.86 10.14 13.92
CA ILE A 117 11.07 9.17 13.15
C ILE A 117 11.63 9.05 11.72
N ILE A 118 11.92 10.19 11.08
CA ILE A 118 12.50 10.23 9.73
C ILE A 118 13.86 9.52 9.72
N ASP A 119 14.76 9.87 10.64
CA ASP A 119 16.10 9.27 10.70
C ASP A 119 16.03 7.76 10.94
N THR A 120 15.16 7.31 11.84
CA THR A 120 14.95 5.88 12.13
C THR A 120 14.44 5.13 10.90
N THR A 121 13.45 5.70 10.22
CA THR A 121 12.82 5.07 9.04
C THR A 121 13.79 4.98 7.87
N LEU A 122 14.54 6.05 7.60
CA LEU A 122 15.52 6.07 6.51
C LEU A 122 16.69 5.11 6.78
N LYS A 123 17.13 4.95 8.05
CA LYS A 123 18.17 3.99 8.42
C LYS A 123 17.71 2.55 8.28
N MET A 124 16.46 2.24 8.60
CA MET A 124 15.88 0.89 8.46
C MET A 124 15.92 0.39 7.01
N LEU A 125 15.76 1.28 6.04
CA LEU A 125 15.83 0.97 4.61
C LEU A 125 17.21 1.26 4.01
N ASP A 126 18.19 1.65 4.84
CA ASP A 126 19.54 2.04 4.45
C ASP A 126 19.57 3.10 3.33
N ILE A 127 18.76 4.14 3.47
CA ILE A 127 18.64 5.28 2.55
C ILE A 127 18.81 6.63 3.24
N HIS A 128 19.41 6.66 4.43
CA HIS A 128 19.63 7.89 5.20
C HIS A 128 20.41 8.95 4.42
N TYR A 129 21.34 8.53 3.56
CA TYR A 129 22.09 9.41 2.66
C TYR A 129 21.22 10.18 1.64
N LEU A 130 19.95 9.81 1.47
CA LEU A 130 18.97 10.51 0.63
C LEU A 130 18.25 11.64 1.33
N LYS A 131 18.33 11.75 2.67
CA LYS A 131 17.49 12.63 3.50
C LYS A 131 17.31 14.04 2.94
N ASN A 132 18.40 14.66 2.51
CA ASN A 132 18.41 16.05 2.03
C ASN A 132 18.42 16.16 0.49
N LYS A 133 18.32 15.05 -0.25
CA LYS A 133 18.28 15.08 -1.70
C LYS A 133 16.92 15.57 -2.19
N LEU A 134 16.94 16.17 -3.38
CA LEU A 134 15.73 16.56 -4.09
C LEU A 134 15.04 15.33 -4.68
N THR A 135 13.74 15.17 -4.42
CA THR A 135 12.94 13.98 -4.83
C THR A 135 12.99 13.75 -6.33
N PHE A 136 12.95 14.80 -7.15
CA PHE A 136 13.00 14.69 -8.61
C PHE A 136 14.38 14.28 -9.16
N LYS A 137 15.45 14.35 -8.35
CA LYS A 137 16.80 13.92 -8.75
C LYS A 137 17.11 12.47 -8.38
N LEU A 138 16.21 11.79 -7.68
CA LEU A 138 16.37 10.40 -7.29
C LEU A 138 16.20 9.48 -8.51
N SER A 139 16.96 8.39 -8.54
CA SER A 139 16.72 7.26 -9.43
C SER A 139 15.37 6.59 -9.15
N GLY A 140 14.87 5.77 -10.08
CA GLY A 140 13.59 5.08 -9.89
C GLY A 140 13.54 4.20 -8.62
N GLY A 141 14.63 3.46 -8.34
CA GLY A 141 14.76 2.64 -7.13
C GLY A 141 14.82 3.48 -5.85
N GLU A 142 15.59 4.58 -5.86
CA GLU A 142 15.62 5.52 -4.72
C GLU A 142 14.22 6.12 -4.47
N LYS A 143 13.49 6.53 -5.51
CA LYS A 143 12.11 7.03 -5.37
C LYS A 143 11.19 5.97 -4.77
N ARG A 144 11.30 4.71 -5.20
CA ARG A 144 10.53 3.59 -4.64
C ARG A 144 10.79 3.42 -3.14
N LEU A 145 12.06 3.42 -2.73
CA LEU A 145 12.42 3.25 -1.32
C LEU A 145 11.96 4.43 -0.47
N VAL A 146 12.06 5.66 -1.01
CA VAL A 146 11.54 6.85 -0.33
C VAL A 146 10.01 6.83 -0.23
N SER A 147 9.30 6.37 -1.26
CA SER A 147 7.84 6.25 -1.21
C SER A 147 7.39 5.21 -0.18
N ILE A 148 8.11 4.09 -0.06
CA ILE A 148 7.90 3.13 1.04
C ILE A 148 8.20 3.79 2.39
N ALA A 149 9.34 4.49 2.54
CA ALA A 149 9.73 5.17 3.78
C ALA A 149 8.65 6.16 4.26
N SER A 150 8.09 6.96 3.35
CA SER A 150 7.02 7.92 3.69
C SER A 150 5.81 7.25 4.34
N VAL A 151 5.48 6.04 3.89
CA VAL A 151 4.37 5.23 4.42
C VAL A 151 4.75 4.53 5.72
N LEU A 152 5.97 3.99 5.82
CA LEU A 152 6.45 3.32 7.03
C LEU A 152 6.57 4.28 8.21
N ALA A 153 7.04 5.50 7.98
CA ALA A 153 7.19 6.54 9.00
C ALA A 153 5.87 6.86 9.71
N MET A 154 4.74 6.85 8.99
CA MET A 154 3.40 7.09 9.55
C MET A 154 2.92 5.95 10.47
N ASN A 155 3.62 4.82 10.51
CA ASN A 155 3.31 3.67 11.34
C ASN A 155 1.83 3.19 11.28
N PRO A 156 1.23 3.00 10.08
CA PRO A 156 -0.19 2.69 9.92
C PRO A 156 -0.53 1.28 10.45
N GLU A 157 -1.82 0.99 10.66
CA GLU A 157 -2.27 -0.32 11.17
C GLU A 157 -2.15 -1.45 10.14
N TRP A 158 -2.26 -1.12 8.86
CA TRP A 158 -2.10 -2.06 7.76
C TRP A 158 -1.46 -1.40 6.54
N PHE A 159 -0.82 -2.22 5.72
CA PHE A 159 -0.17 -1.80 4.49
C PHE A 159 -0.86 -2.36 3.26
N VAL A 160 -0.92 -1.53 2.23
CA VAL A 160 -1.22 -1.91 0.86
C VAL A 160 -0.06 -1.42 0.00
N MET A 161 0.58 -2.30 -0.76
CA MET A 161 1.71 -1.92 -1.59
C MET A 161 1.50 -2.43 -3.00
N ASP A 162 1.55 -1.54 -3.99
CA ASP A 162 1.41 -1.87 -5.41
C ASP A 162 2.80 -1.92 -6.07
N GLU A 163 3.24 -3.14 -6.42
CA GLU A 163 4.54 -3.45 -7.03
C GLU A 163 5.77 -2.87 -6.28
N PRO A 164 5.92 -3.14 -4.96
CA PRO A 164 6.92 -2.47 -4.12
C PRO A 164 8.38 -2.83 -4.44
N THR A 165 8.65 -3.91 -5.18
CA THR A 165 10.01 -4.36 -5.51
C THR A 165 10.55 -3.77 -6.81
N THR A 166 9.70 -3.12 -7.61
CA THR A 166 10.08 -2.67 -8.95
C THR A 166 11.21 -1.63 -8.89
N GLY A 167 12.34 -1.96 -9.53
CA GLY A 167 13.48 -1.06 -9.68
C GLY A 167 14.37 -0.92 -8.44
N VAL A 168 14.11 -1.70 -7.37
CA VAL A 168 14.92 -1.74 -6.16
C VAL A 168 16.09 -2.69 -6.38
N ASP A 169 17.30 -2.28 -5.98
CA ASP A 169 18.47 -3.17 -6.03
C ASP A 169 18.38 -4.29 -4.98
N ASN A 170 19.18 -5.35 -5.16
CA ASN A 170 19.09 -6.56 -4.35
C ASN A 170 19.35 -6.29 -2.85
N GLU A 171 20.30 -5.43 -2.51
CA GLU A 171 20.66 -5.15 -1.11
C GLU A 171 19.48 -4.48 -0.37
N LYS A 172 18.85 -3.48 -1.00
CA LYS A 172 17.68 -2.80 -0.41
C LYS A 172 16.43 -3.67 -0.45
N LEU A 173 16.30 -4.53 -1.45
CA LEU A 173 15.22 -5.50 -1.55
C LEU A 173 15.25 -6.49 -0.38
N GLU A 174 16.42 -6.99 0.02
CA GLU A 174 16.57 -7.87 1.18
C GLU A 174 16.10 -7.21 2.47
N LEU A 175 16.43 -5.94 2.69
CA LEU A 175 15.95 -5.16 3.85
C LEU A 175 14.42 -5.03 3.85
N LEU A 176 13.83 -4.73 2.69
CA LEU A 176 12.37 -4.66 2.54
C LEU A 176 11.72 -6.02 2.84
N LEU A 177 12.25 -7.11 2.29
CA LEU A 177 11.74 -8.46 2.53
C LEU A 177 11.87 -8.85 4.01
N GLN A 178 12.97 -8.49 4.66
CA GLN A 178 13.16 -8.71 6.10
C GLN A 178 12.11 -7.96 6.94
N PHE A 179 11.84 -6.70 6.60
CA PHE A 179 10.76 -5.94 7.22
C PHE A 179 9.40 -6.62 7.02
N LEU A 180 9.07 -7.03 5.79
CA LEU A 180 7.81 -7.67 5.46
C LEU A 180 7.62 -9.00 6.20
N LYS A 181 8.69 -9.80 6.35
CA LYS A 181 8.67 -11.04 7.15
C LYS A 181 8.32 -10.78 8.61
N THR A 182 8.93 -9.76 9.21
CA THR A 182 8.90 -9.54 10.66
C THR A 182 7.75 -8.65 11.14
N THR A 183 7.19 -7.80 10.28
CA THR A 183 6.10 -6.89 10.68
C THR A 183 4.87 -7.66 11.16
N PRO A 184 4.26 -7.32 12.31
CA PRO A 184 3.02 -7.97 12.76
C PRO A 184 1.76 -7.41 12.05
N LYS A 185 1.93 -6.41 11.19
CA LYS A 185 0.83 -5.66 10.58
C LYS A 185 0.19 -6.43 9.43
N THR A 186 -1.11 -6.23 9.27
CA THR A 186 -1.84 -6.68 8.08
C THR A 186 -1.18 -6.09 6.85
N THR A 187 -0.93 -6.91 5.82
CA THR A 187 -0.19 -6.47 4.63
C THR A 187 -0.79 -7.10 3.37
N LEU A 188 -1.16 -6.25 2.42
CA LEU A 188 -1.57 -6.63 1.08
C LEU A 188 -0.53 -6.14 0.08
N ILE A 189 0.04 -7.05 -0.72
CA ILE A 189 0.97 -6.69 -1.79
C ILE A 189 0.37 -7.09 -3.14
N ILE A 190 0.24 -6.13 -4.05
CA ILE A 190 0.06 -6.43 -5.47
C ILE A 190 1.45 -6.68 -6.05
N THR A 191 1.64 -7.83 -6.65
CA THR A 191 2.92 -8.14 -7.30
C THR A 191 2.78 -9.20 -8.39
N HIS A 192 3.69 -9.13 -9.36
CA HIS A 192 3.99 -10.19 -10.31
C HIS A 192 5.32 -10.90 -10.03
N ASP A 193 6.06 -10.44 -9.03
CA ASP A 193 7.37 -10.94 -8.60
C ASP A 193 7.24 -12.32 -7.96
N LYS A 194 7.73 -13.34 -8.68
CA LYS A 194 7.68 -14.72 -8.21
C LYS A 194 8.65 -14.98 -7.07
N ASP A 195 9.80 -14.32 -7.08
CA ASP A 195 10.85 -14.52 -6.08
C ASP A 195 10.35 -13.99 -4.74
N MET A 196 9.70 -12.82 -4.72
CA MET A 196 9.03 -12.30 -3.52
C MET A 196 7.93 -13.24 -3.01
N ILE A 197 7.10 -13.79 -3.90
CA ILE A 197 6.01 -14.71 -3.51
C ILE A 197 6.59 -15.99 -2.89
N GLU A 198 7.63 -16.55 -3.50
CA GLU A 198 8.31 -17.76 -3.03
C GLU A 198 9.06 -17.54 -1.71
N GLU A 199 9.64 -16.35 -1.53
CA GLU A 199 10.40 -16.00 -0.33
C GLU A 199 9.49 -15.74 0.89
N LEU A 200 8.37 -15.03 0.69
CA LEU A 200 7.46 -14.67 1.78
C LEU A 200 6.42 -15.76 2.07
N LYS A 201 6.04 -16.58 1.08
CA LYS A 201 5.10 -17.71 1.20
C LYS A 201 3.75 -17.32 1.81
N TRP A 202 3.28 -16.10 1.55
CA TRP A 202 1.96 -15.66 2.00
C TRP A 202 0.87 -16.22 1.09
N PRO A 203 -0.37 -16.39 1.61
CA PRO A 203 -1.52 -16.72 0.80
C PRO A 203 -1.67 -15.82 -0.43
N VAL A 204 -2.15 -16.39 -1.53
CA VAL A 204 -2.31 -15.66 -2.79
C VAL A 204 -3.76 -15.61 -3.22
N PHE A 205 -4.23 -14.39 -3.43
CA PHE A 205 -5.46 -14.11 -4.15
C PHE A 205 -5.12 -13.74 -5.59
N ARG A 206 -5.95 -14.20 -6.52
CA ARG A 206 -5.81 -13.94 -7.94
C ARG A 206 -7.09 -13.31 -8.48
N LEU A 207 -6.95 -12.12 -9.05
CA LEU A 207 -8.02 -11.43 -9.75
C LEU A 207 -7.92 -11.75 -11.24
N GLU A 208 -8.89 -12.50 -11.75
CA GLU A 208 -8.90 -12.94 -13.15
C GLU A 208 -10.33 -13.03 -13.67
N LYS A 209 -10.55 -12.59 -14.93
CA LYS A 209 -11.87 -12.60 -15.58
C LYS A 209 -12.97 -11.96 -14.71
N GLY A 210 -12.61 -10.88 -14.02
CA GLY A 210 -13.52 -10.10 -13.17
C GLY A 210 -13.92 -10.74 -11.85
N LYS A 211 -13.25 -11.81 -11.43
CA LYS A 211 -13.50 -12.54 -10.18
C LYS A 211 -12.23 -12.69 -9.35
N LEU A 212 -12.38 -12.70 -8.03
CA LEU A 212 -11.30 -12.93 -7.08
C LEU A 212 -11.33 -14.39 -6.59
N PHE A 213 -10.20 -15.06 -6.68
CA PHE A 213 -10.03 -16.45 -6.24
C PHE A 213 -8.89 -16.53 -5.23
N ARG A 214 -9.04 -17.36 -4.20
CA ARG A 214 -7.90 -17.77 -3.37
C ARG A 214 -7.25 -18.98 -4.04
N VAL A 215 -5.94 -18.94 -4.27
CA VAL A 215 -5.24 -19.97 -5.06
C VAL A 215 -4.48 -20.94 -4.15
N PHE A 216 -3.81 -20.43 -3.13
CA PHE A 216 -3.05 -21.18 -2.11
C PHE A 216 -3.02 -20.38 -0.80
#